data_AF-A0A952K3N7-F1
#
_entry.id   AF-A0A952K3N7-F1
#
_cell.length_a   1.000
_cell.length_b   1.000
_cell.length_c   1.000
_cell.angle_alpha   90.00
_cell.angle_beta   90.00
_cell.angle_gamma   90.00
#
_symmetry.space_group_name_H-M   'P 1'
#
loop_
_entity.id
_entity.type
_entity.pdbx_description
1 polymer ?
#
loop_
_entity_poly.entity_id
_entity_poly.type
_entity_poly.pdbx_seq_one_letter_code
_entity_poly.pdbx_strand_id
1 'polypeptide(L)'
;MSPISSLVTDIEAALQDADGERRTILLHRITNLFIEQLPDLNDDHVSVFDEVILCLAAEIELAARIELSEKLADLTRGPRQTVQNLALDEEIRVARPILERSPCVDSSNLVVIAQKRPEAFLEAVSRRKRLPSQVTDILAQRGGDAVIDRIMRNSSLELSELGLRALADRATTDTKLYRALKSRPDLALRHIGAILEAAKQKARSEIRDLTDQIELIDHAIDVGAAAVMINPAILEMADYVKPESADEAFHFSRAPREAEVVALIHHGRVNEALAAIAHLAGLPRETVKHAFGSPHFDPILFIMRAIDFQWSSFLSLLKAKNGGSLSQALHDSAFSSFHALSLSTARRVMRFISARTAA
;
A
#
# COMPACT_ATOMS: atom_id res chain seq x y z
N MET A 1 26.81 27.08 -53.25
CA MET A 1 27.21 27.01 -51.83
C MET A 1 26.78 25.66 -51.30
N SER A 2 27.66 24.94 -50.60
CA SER A 2 27.35 23.60 -50.08
C SER A 2 26.23 23.69 -49.04
N PRO A 3 25.27 22.75 -48.99
CA PRO A 3 24.14 22.79 -48.06
C PRO A 3 24.57 22.82 -46.58
N ILE A 4 25.75 22.30 -46.26
CA ILE A 4 26.37 22.37 -44.92
C ILE A 4 26.79 23.80 -44.57
N SER A 5 27.30 24.57 -45.53
CA SER A 5 27.71 25.96 -45.30
C SER A 5 26.51 26.86 -45.03
N SER A 6 25.35 26.64 -45.66
CA SER A 6 24.16 27.42 -45.31
C SER A 6 23.63 27.04 -43.94
N LEU A 7 23.67 25.76 -43.57
CA LEU A 7 23.21 25.28 -42.27
C LEU A 7 24.04 25.86 -41.11
N VAL A 8 25.36 25.93 -41.27
CA VAL A 8 26.26 26.53 -40.27
C VAL A 8 26.00 28.03 -40.12
N THR A 9 25.84 28.76 -41.21
CA THR A 9 25.50 30.20 -41.16
C THR A 9 24.11 30.44 -40.56
N ASP A 10 23.13 29.56 -40.82
CA ASP A 10 21.79 29.63 -40.23
C ASP A 10 21.82 29.37 -38.72
N ILE A 11 22.66 28.44 -38.25
CA ILE A 11 22.87 28.16 -36.82
C ILE A 11 23.53 29.36 -36.14
N GLU A 12 24.60 29.92 -36.71
CA GLU A 12 25.28 31.10 -36.15
C GLU A 12 24.35 32.32 -36.09
N ALA A 13 23.54 32.54 -37.14
CA ALA A 13 22.56 33.62 -37.18
C ALA A 13 21.44 33.44 -36.14
N ALA A 14 20.94 32.21 -35.95
CA ALA A 14 19.93 31.90 -34.93
C ALA A 14 20.48 31.99 -33.50
N LEU A 15 21.79 31.78 -33.30
CA LEU A 15 22.43 32.00 -32.00
C LEU A 15 22.62 33.49 -31.68
N GLN A 16 22.73 34.35 -32.68
CA GLN A 16 22.83 35.81 -32.50
C GLN A 16 21.48 36.54 -32.43
N ASP A 17 20.37 35.84 -32.69
CA ASP A 17 19.04 36.44 -32.75
C ASP A 17 18.45 36.67 -31.35
N ALA A 18 18.23 37.93 -30.98
CA ALA A 18 17.79 38.32 -29.64
C ALA A 18 16.32 38.00 -29.34
N ASP A 19 15.49 37.76 -30.37
CA ASP A 19 14.04 37.62 -30.26
C ASP A 19 13.56 36.15 -30.18
N GLY A 20 14.49 35.18 -30.22
CA GLY A 20 14.20 33.74 -30.02
C GLY A 20 13.34 33.05 -31.10
N GLU A 21 12.65 33.79 -31.97
CA GLU A 21 11.74 33.27 -32.98
C GLU A 21 12.49 32.46 -34.06
N ARG A 22 13.60 32.98 -34.60
CA ARG A 22 14.42 32.22 -35.57
C ARG A 22 15.06 30.99 -34.95
N ARG A 23 15.44 31.07 -33.68
CA ARG A 23 15.99 29.93 -32.92
C ARG A 23 14.95 28.82 -32.78
N THR A 24 13.70 29.18 -32.50
CA THR A 24 12.58 28.24 -32.42
C THR A 24 12.30 27.56 -33.76
N ILE A 25 12.27 28.32 -34.86
CA ILE A 25 12.08 27.77 -36.22
C ILE A 25 13.21 26.80 -36.58
N LEU A 26 14.46 27.19 -36.30
CA LEU A 26 15.62 26.36 -36.60
C LEU A 26 15.63 25.09 -35.75
N LEU A 27 15.33 25.20 -34.46
CA LEU A 27 15.16 24.05 -33.57
C LEU A 27 14.11 23.08 -34.12
N HIS A 28 12.92 23.56 -34.48
CA HIS A 28 11.88 22.71 -35.05
C HIS A 28 12.35 21.98 -36.31
N ARG A 29 13.06 22.68 -37.20
CA ARG A 29 13.60 22.09 -38.42
C ARG A 29 14.65 21.02 -38.14
N ILE A 30 15.58 21.29 -37.23
CA ILE A 30 16.66 20.36 -36.86
C ILE A 30 16.10 19.16 -36.10
N THR A 31 15.16 19.35 -35.17
CA THR A 31 14.50 18.26 -34.44
C THR A 31 13.70 17.37 -35.40
N ASN A 32 12.95 17.94 -36.35
CA ASN A 32 12.23 17.14 -37.34
C ASN A 32 13.19 16.35 -38.23
N LEU A 33 14.26 16.98 -38.71
CA LEU A 33 15.31 16.30 -39.49
C LEU A 33 15.95 15.16 -38.69
N PHE A 34 16.26 15.39 -37.42
CA PHE A 34 16.80 14.37 -36.52
C PHE A 34 15.84 13.19 -36.39
N ILE A 35 14.56 13.44 -36.15
CA ILE A 35 13.53 12.38 -36.00
C ILE A 35 13.38 11.58 -37.30
N GLU A 36 13.35 12.25 -38.46
CA GLU A 36 13.24 11.61 -39.77
C GLU A 36 14.46 10.73 -40.10
N GLN A 37 15.66 11.20 -39.77
CA GLN A 37 16.91 10.51 -40.08
C GLN A 37 17.31 9.49 -39.00
N LEU A 38 16.67 9.49 -37.83
CA LEU A 38 17.06 8.68 -36.67
C LEU A 38 17.34 7.19 -36.96
N PRO A 39 16.57 6.49 -37.83
CA PRO A 39 16.84 5.08 -38.16
C PRO A 39 18.22 4.86 -38.80
N ASP A 40 18.74 5.85 -39.52
CA ASP A 40 19.97 5.79 -40.31
C ASP A 40 21.18 6.44 -39.60
N LEU A 41 20.96 7.10 -38.45
CA LEU A 41 22.02 7.74 -37.67
C LEU A 41 22.76 6.73 -36.78
N ASN A 42 24.08 6.88 -36.71
CA ASN A 42 24.92 6.22 -35.70
C ASN A 42 25.01 7.07 -34.41
N ASP A 43 25.55 6.49 -33.34
CA ASP A 43 25.61 7.17 -32.03
C ASP A 43 26.44 8.47 -32.08
N ASP A 44 27.50 8.52 -32.91
CA ASP A 44 28.33 9.72 -33.10
C ASP A 44 27.53 10.86 -33.74
N HIS A 45 26.75 10.56 -34.78
CA HIS A 45 25.88 11.55 -35.43
C HIS A 45 24.78 12.02 -34.47
N VAL A 46 24.21 11.12 -33.67
CA VAL A 46 23.22 11.49 -32.64
C VAL A 46 23.84 12.47 -31.64
N SER A 47 25.10 12.27 -31.23
CA SER A 47 25.80 13.19 -30.32
C SER A 47 25.96 14.60 -30.93
N VAL A 48 26.26 14.69 -32.22
CA VAL A 48 26.37 16.00 -32.91
C VAL A 48 25.02 16.70 -32.95
N PHE A 49 23.94 15.99 -33.29
CA PHE A 49 22.59 16.55 -33.24
C PHE A 49 22.21 16.97 -31.82
N ASP A 50 22.60 16.20 -30.82
CA ASP A 50 22.34 16.49 -29.41
C ASP A 50 22.96 17.82 -28.97
N GLU A 51 24.24 18.06 -29.30
CA GLU A 51 24.92 19.32 -28.97
C GLU A 51 24.21 20.54 -29.60
N VAL A 52 23.82 20.42 -30.88
CA VAL A 52 23.14 21.50 -31.60
C VAL A 52 21.74 21.75 -31.04
N ILE A 53 20.96 20.68 -30.82
CA ILE A 53 19.60 20.80 -30.26
C ILE A 53 19.66 21.37 -28.84
N LEU A 54 20.60 20.92 -28.01
CA LEU A 54 20.79 21.41 -26.65
C LEU A 54 21.12 22.91 -26.63
N CYS A 55 22.05 23.34 -27.49
CA CYS A 55 22.43 24.75 -27.62
C CYS A 55 21.23 25.62 -28.04
N LEU A 56 20.47 25.17 -29.04
CA LEU A 56 19.28 25.88 -29.48
C LEU A 56 18.17 25.88 -28.44
N ALA A 57 18.07 24.84 -27.60
CA ALA A 57 17.04 24.73 -26.57
C ALA A 57 17.29 25.58 -25.31
N ALA A 58 18.50 26.10 -25.11
CA ALA A 58 18.88 26.83 -23.89
C ALA A 58 18.10 28.15 -23.70
N GLU A 59 17.74 28.83 -24.79
CA GLU A 59 17.14 30.16 -24.79
C GLU A 59 15.89 30.23 -25.69
N ILE A 60 15.00 29.24 -25.57
CA ILE A 60 13.70 29.26 -26.24
C ILE A 60 12.57 29.44 -25.23
N GLU A 61 11.45 29.94 -25.75
CA GLU A 61 10.23 30.12 -24.99
C GLU A 61 9.67 28.80 -24.47
N LEU A 62 8.87 28.89 -23.41
CA LEU A 62 8.28 27.73 -22.75
C LEU A 62 7.46 26.86 -23.72
N ALA A 63 6.69 27.47 -24.63
CA ALA A 63 5.87 26.72 -25.59
C ALA A 63 6.71 25.81 -26.49
N ALA A 64 7.86 26.32 -26.96
CA ALA A 64 8.79 25.56 -27.79
C ALA A 64 9.49 24.44 -26.99
N ARG A 65 9.83 24.68 -25.71
CA ARG A 65 10.38 23.61 -24.84
C ARG A 65 9.37 22.47 -24.62
N ILE A 66 8.10 22.80 -24.43
CA ILE A 66 7.03 21.80 -24.28
C ILE A 66 6.91 20.98 -25.57
N GLU A 67 6.85 21.61 -26.73
CA GLU A 67 6.76 20.90 -28.01
C GLU A 67 7.99 19.99 -28.25
N LEU A 68 9.19 20.49 -27.97
CA LEU A 68 10.42 19.70 -28.05
C LEU A 68 10.35 18.47 -27.12
N SER A 69 9.89 18.66 -25.88
CA SER A 69 9.78 17.57 -24.91
C SER A 69 8.82 16.47 -25.36
N GLU A 70 7.67 16.83 -25.95
CA GLU A 70 6.70 15.85 -26.46
C GLU A 70 7.25 15.07 -27.65
N LYS A 71 7.97 15.74 -28.56
CA LYS A 71 8.57 15.09 -29.73
C LYS A 71 9.68 14.10 -29.37
N LEU A 72 10.49 14.41 -28.35
CA LEU A 72 11.62 13.59 -27.94
C LEU A 72 11.24 12.49 -26.93
N ALA A 73 10.09 12.61 -26.27
CA ALA A 73 9.69 11.73 -25.18
C ALA A 73 9.58 10.25 -25.56
N ASP A 74 9.20 9.92 -26.79
CA ASP A 74 8.97 8.52 -27.20
C ASP A 74 10.16 7.91 -27.95
N LEU A 75 11.25 8.67 -28.13
CA LEU A 75 12.42 8.22 -28.86
C LEU A 75 13.27 7.26 -28.02
N THR A 76 13.54 6.07 -28.58
CA THR A 76 14.39 5.07 -27.90
C THR A 76 15.88 5.39 -28.02
N ARG A 77 16.28 6.06 -29.10
CA ARG A 77 17.64 6.55 -29.37
C ARG A 77 17.66 8.07 -29.49
N GLY A 78 17.14 8.76 -28.48
CA GLY A 78 17.08 10.23 -28.46
C GLY A 78 18.41 10.91 -28.10
N PRO A 79 18.50 12.23 -28.32
CA PRO A 79 19.64 13.05 -27.93
C PRO A 79 19.73 13.11 -26.40
N ARG A 80 20.74 12.46 -25.82
CA ARG A 80 20.77 12.16 -24.38
C ARG A 80 20.91 13.42 -23.53
N GLN A 81 21.83 14.32 -23.85
CA GLN A 81 22.07 15.53 -23.09
C GLN A 81 20.84 16.44 -23.12
N THR A 82 20.22 16.62 -24.29
CA THR A 82 18.97 17.36 -24.47
C THR A 82 17.85 16.75 -23.64
N VAL A 83 17.63 15.44 -23.74
CA VAL A 83 16.57 14.75 -22.98
C VAL A 83 16.81 14.87 -21.46
N GLN A 84 18.05 14.76 -21.01
CA GLN A 84 18.39 14.93 -19.59
C GLN A 84 18.18 16.37 -19.13
N ASN A 85 18.50 17.36 -19.96
CA ASN A 85 18.26 18.78 -19.65
C ASN A 85 16.76 19.05 -19.52
N LEU A 86 15.94 18.59 -20.47
CA LEU A 86 14.48 18.72 -20.42
C LEU A 86 13.87 17.99 -19.21
N ALA A 87 14.40 16.83 -18.82
CA ALA A 87 13.98 16.12 -17.61
C ALA A 87 14.28 16.91 -16.32
N LEU A 88 15.32 17.73 -16.33
CA LEU A 88 15.75 18.59 -15.22
C LEU A 88 15.17 20.01 -15.30
N ASP A 89 14.31 20.32 -16.28
CA ASP A 89 13.65 21.62 -16.38
C ASP A 89 12.84 21.93 -15.10
N GLU A 90 12.75 23.21 -14.73
CA GLU A 90 12.02 23.66 -13.56
C GLU A 90 10.50 23.62 -13.78
N GLU A 91 10.06 23.74 -15.03
CA GLU A 91 8.65 23.71 -15.41
C GLU A 91 8.21 22.27 -15.70
N ILE A 92 7.26 21.78 -14.90
CA ILE A 92 6.75 20.41 -15.01
C ILE A 92 6.14 20.13 -16.39
N ARG A 93 5.56 21.12 -17.06
CA ARG A 93 5.00 20.92 -18.41
C ARG A 93 6.04 20.49 -19.45
N VAL A 94 7.31 20.87 -19.25
CA VAL A 94 8.44 20.45 -20.10
C VAL A 94 8.99 19.10 -19.65
N ALA A 95 9.19 18.93 -18.34
CA ALA A 95 9.79 17.70 -17.82
C ALA A 95 8.85 16.48 -17.89
N ARG A 96 7.54 16.69 -17.80
CA ARG A 96 6.54 15.62 -17.65
C ARG A 96 6.56 14.60 -18.79
N PRO A 97 6.52 14.97 -20.09
CA PRO A 97 6.53 13.99 -21.18
C PRO A 97 7.78 13.10 -21.14
N ILE A 98 8.93 13.72 -20.88
CA ILE A 98 10.22 13.04 -20.77
C ILE A 98 10.25 12.07 -19.58
N LEU A 99 9.82 12.53 -18.40
CA LEU A 99 9.82 11.71 -17.20
C LEU A 99 8.85 10.55 -17.30
N GLU A 100 7.68 10.74 -17.92
CA GLU A 100 6.67 9.69 -18.05
C GLU A 100 7.06 8.61 -19.08
N ARG A 101 7.64 9.00 -20.23
CA ARG A 101 7.77 8.11 -21.40
C ARG A 101 9.19 7.82 -21.85
N SER A 102 10.15 8.75 -21.65
CA SER A 102 11.46 8.64 -22.30
C SER A 102 12.36 7.56 -21.68
N PRO A 103 12.85 6.59 -22.47
CA PRO A 103 13.82 5.60 -22.00
C PRO A 103 15.25 6.15 -21.90
N CYS A 104 15.53 7.34 -22.46
CA CYS A 104 16.87 7.94 -22.50
C CYS A 104 17.24 8.70 -21.22
N VAL A 105 16.36 8.73 -20.21
CA VAL A 105 16.64 9.37 -18.92
C VAL A 105 17.47 8.43 -18.04
N ASP A 106 18.63 8.90 -17.60
CA ASP A 106 19.51 8.14 -16.73
C ASP A 106 18.91 7.92 -15.34
N SER A 107 19.17 6.73 -14.78
CA SER A 107 18.72 6.36 -13.43
C SER A 107 19.22 7.32 -12.35
N SER A 108 20.43 7.86 -12.48
CA SER A 108 21.00 8.86 -11.57
C SER A 108 20.17 10.14 -11.54
N ASN A 109 19.74 10.63 -12.71
CA ASN A 109 18.90 11.81 -12.81
C ASN A 109 17.50 11.55 -12.25
N LEU A 110 16.91 10.37 -12.49
CA LEU A 110 15.64 9.98 -11.86
C LEU A 110 15.73 10.00 -10.33
N VAL A 111 16.85 9.55 -9.76
CA VAL A 111 17.11 9.61 -8.31
C VAL A 111 17.17 11.06 -7.83
N VAL A 112 17.94 11.93 -8.51
CA VAL A 112 18.07 13.35 -8.14
C VAL A 112 16.71 14.05 -8.19
N ILE A 113 15.92 13.80 -9.23
CA ILE A 113 14.57 14.36 -9.40
C ILE A 113 13.66 13.87 -8.28
N ALA A 114 13.63 12.55 -8.02
CA ALA A 114 12.83 11.96 -6.96
C ALA A 114 13.21 12.46 -5.56
N GLN A 115 14.45 12.91 -5.33
CA GLN A 115 14.91 13.45 -4.04
C GLN A 115 14.62 14.94 -3.85
N LYS A 116 14.76 15.76 -4.89
CA LYS A 116 14.78 17.22 -4.75
C LYS A 116 13.53 17.92 -5.30
N ARG A 117 12.87 17.34 -6.30
CA ARG A 117 11.75 18.01 -6.99
C ARG A 117 10.43 17.91 -6.22
N PRO A 118 9.46 18.81 -6.51
CA PRO A 118 8.14 18.78 -5.89
C PRO A 118 7.27 17.62 -6.41
N GLU A 119 6.15 17.36 -5.74
CA GLU A 119 5.29 16.18 -5.93
C GLU A 119 4.85 15.95 -7.38
N ALA A 120 4.60 17.01 -8.16
CA ALA A 120 4.20 16.89 -9.56
C ALA A 120 5.24 16.13 -10.42
N PHE A 121 6.53 16.26 -10.12
CA PHE A 121 7.59 15.52 -10.79
C PHE A 121 7.61 14.06 -10.34
N LEU A 122 7.37 13.80 -9.05
CA LEU A 122 7.30 12.43 -8.51
C LEU A 122 6.13 11.67 -9.14
N GLU A 123 4.99 12.34 -9.35
CA GLU A 123 3.85 11.77 -10.05
C GLU A 123 4.20 11.40 -11.50
N ALA A 124 4.92 12.27 -12.23
CA ALA A 124 5.41 11.99 -13.58
C ALA A 124 6.35 10.78 -13.60
N VAL A 125 7.32 10.71 -12.67
CA VAL A 125 8.24 9.56 -12.58
C VAL A 125 7.48 8.27 -12.26
N SER A 126 6.47 8.32 -11.37
CA SER A 126 5.68 7.13 -10.98
C SER A 126 4.86 6.51 -12.13
N ARG A 127 4.63 7.26 -13.21
CA ARG A 127 3.90 6.79 -14.40
C ARG A 127 4.72 5.86 -15.29
N ARG A 128 6.05 5.82 -15.10
CA ARG A 128 6.92 4.92 -15.86
C ARG A 128 6.58 3.46 -15.57
N LYS A 129 6.63 2.64 -16.62
CA LYS A 129 6.40 1.19 -16.50
C LYS A 129 7.47 0.51 -15.66
N ARG A 130 8.73 0.93 -15.80
CA ARG A 130 9.88 0.38 -15.08
C ARG A 130 10.61 1.50 -14.35
N LEU A 131 10.94 1.26 -13.10
CA LEU A 131 11.74 2.14 -12.26
C LEU A 131 12.82 1.32 -11.55
N PRO A 132 14.03 1.85 -11.38
CA PRO A 132 15.02 1.27 -10.48
C PRO A 132 14.47 1.22 -9.04
N SER A 133 14.78 0.17 -8.30
CA SER A 133 14.35 -0.01 -6.89
C SER A 133 14.66 1.21 -6.03
N GLN A 134 15.85 1.81 -6.20
CA GLN A 134 16.26 3.02 -5.50
C GLN A 134 15.30 4.20 -5.71
N VAL A 135 14.78 4.38 -6.93
CA VAL A 135 13.81 5.45 -7.24
C VAL A 135 12.47 5.12 -6.60
N THR A 136 12.03 3.87 -6.69
CA THR A 136 10.76 3.42 -6.07
C THR A 136 10.78 3.60 -4.55
N ASP A 137 11.92 3.37 -3.89
CA ASP A 137 12.09 3.58 -2.45
C ASP A 137 11.93 5.06 -2.06
N ILE A 138 12.53 5.96 -2.84
CA ILE A 138 12.41 7.41 -2.62
C ILE A 138 10.96 7.86 -2.84
N LEU A 139 10.29 7.34 -3.88
CA LEU A 139 8.89 7.65 -4.14
C LEU A 139 7.97 7.08 -3.04
N ALA A 140 8.27 5.91 -2.48
CA ALA A 140 7.56 5.35 -1.34
C ALA A 140 7.68 6.23 -0.08
N GLN A 141 8.86 6.82 0.13
CA GLN A 141 9.13 7.67 1.30
C GLN A 141 8.56 9.08 1.18
N ARG A 142 8.70 9.72 0.00
CA ARG A 142 8.33 11.13 -0.22
C ARG A 142 7.01 11.34 -0.97
N GLY A 143 6.57 10.36 -1.75
CA GLY A 143 5.41 10.50 -2.63
C GLY A 143 4.13 10.74 -1.83
N GLY A 144 3.22 11.54 -2.38
CA GLY A 144 1.85 11.65 -1.88
C GLY A 144 0.99 10.47 -2.32
N ASP A 145 -0.26 10.48 -1.92
CA ASP A 145 -1.14 9.31 -2.03
C ASP A 145 -1.36 8.87 -3.49
N ALA A 146 -1.38 9.82 -4.43
CA ALA A 146 -1.49 9.53 -5.87
C ALA A 146 -0.26 8.77 -6.42
N VAL A 147 0.94 9.10 -5.94
CA VAL A 147 2.19 8.43 -6.30
C VAL A 147 2.20 7.01 -5.74
N ILE A 148 1.81 6.87 -4.47
CA ILE A 148 1.78 5.58 -3.78
C ILE A 148 0.77 4.62 -4.42
N ASP A 149 -0.47 5.07 -4.67
CA ASP A 149 -1.49 4.25 -5.33
C ASP A 149 -0.99 3.73 -6.69
N ARG A 150 -0.24 4.56 -7.43
CA ARG A 150 0.35 4.14 -8.70
C ARG A 150 1.44 3.10 -8.57
N ILE A 151 2.34 3.25 -7.59
CA ILE A 151 3.37 2.25 -7.29
C ILE A 151 2.71 0.92 -6.91
N MET A 152 1.64 0.98 -6.11
CA MET A 152 0.92 -0.20 -5.66
C MET A 152 0.19 -0.93 -6.79
N ARG A 153 -0.38 -0.21 -7.75
CA ARG A 153 -1.02 -0.79 -8.94
C ARG A 153 -0.02 -1.38 -9.93
N ASN A 154 1.21 -0.86 -9.98
CA ASN A 154 2.22 -1.37 -10.90
C ASN A 154 3.00 -2.54 -10.29
N SER A 155 2.48 -3.77 -10.38
CA SER A 155 3.15 -5.00 -9.89
C SER A 155 4.53 -5.26 -10.51
N SER A 156 4.88 -4.64 -11.64
CA SER A 156 6.18 -4.82 -12.29
C SER A 156 7.33 -4.05 -11.63
N LEU A 157 7.03 -3.17 -10.67
CA LEU A 157 8.04 -2.42 -9.93
C LEU A 157 8.62 -3.26 -8.79
N GLU A 158 9.93 -3.44 -8.82
CA GLU A 158 10.69 -3.98 -7.71
C GLU A 158 10.71 -2.97 -6.56
N LEU A 159 10.31 -3.44 -5.37
CA LEU A 159 10.43 -2.70 -4.12
C LEU A 159 11.57 -3.31 -3.32
N SER A 160 12.50 -2.48 -2.87
CA SER A 160 13.50 -2.94 -1.90
C SER A 160 12.86 -3.09 -0.52
N GLU A 161 13.59 -3.69 0.41
CA GLU A 161 13.17 -3.77 1.81
C GLU A 161 12.94 -2.37 2.43
N LEU A 162 13.70 -1.36 2.01
CA LEU A 162 13.53 0.02 2.46
C LEU A 162 12.22 0.63 1.95
N GLY A 163 11.91 0.47 0.66
CA GLY A 163 10.65 0.95 0.09
C GLY A 163 9.44 0.26 0.71
N LEU A 164 9.55 -1.04 1.00
CA LEU A 164 8.50 -1.77 1.70
C LEU A 164 8.25 -1.27 3.11
N ARG A 165 9.32 -1.00 3.86
CA ARG A 165 9.19 -0.43 5.20
C ARG A 165 8.56 0.97 5.17
N ALA A 166 8.94 1.81 4.21
CA ALA A 166 8.34 3.14 4.04
C ALA A 166 6.83 3.06 3.71
N LEU A 167 6.44 2.16 2.79
CA LEU A 167 5.03 1.93 2.47
C LEU A 167 4.25 1.39 3.67
N ALA A 168 4.89 0.54 4.44
CA ALA A 168 4.29 -0.01 5.65
C ALA A 168 3.99 1.02 6.71
N ASP A 169 4.98 1.87 7.02
CA ASP A 169 4.85 2.96 7.98
C ASP A 169 3.71 3.91 7.63
N ARG A 170 3.37 3.99 6.35
CA ARG A 170 2.25 4.78 5.82
C ARG A 170 0.92 4.03 5.84
N ALA A 171 0.95 2.71 5.61
CA ALA A 171 -0.24 1.85 5.67
C ALA A 171 -0.86 1.75 7.08
N THR A 172 -0.08 2.11 8.10
CA THR A 172 -0.52 2.24 9.50
C THR A 172 -1.69 3.19 9.65
N THR A 173 -1.65 4.30 8.90
CA THR A 173 -2.63 5.38 8.92
C THR A 173 -3.61 5.28 7.74
N ASP A 174 -3.24 4.59 6.67
CA ASP A 174 -4.06 4.45 5.46
C ASP A 174 -4.54 3.00 5.23
N THR A 175 -5.82 2.77 5.56
CA THR A 175 -6.50 1.48 5.37
C THR A 175 -6.60 1.04 3.91
N LYS A 176 -6.62 1.97 2.94
CA LYS A 176 -6.64 1.64 1.51
C LYS A 176 -5.28 1.10 1.07
N LEU A 177 -4.21 1.76 1.51
CA LEU A 177 -2.84 1.31 1.24
C LEU A 177 -2.56 -0.05 1.87
N TYR A 178 -3.04 -0.29 3.09
CA TYR A 178 -2.93 -1.59 3.75
C TYR A 178 -3.57 -2.72 2.93
N ARG A 179 -4.80 -2.52 2.41
CA ARG A 179 -5.45 -3.52 1.53
C ARG A 179 -4.65 -3.74 0.25
N ALA A 180 -4.17 -2.67 -0.39
CA ALA A 180 -3.38 -2.76 -1.61
C ALA A 180 -2.07 -3.55 -1.39
N LEU A 181 -1.41 -3.34 -0.25
CA LEU A 181 -0.22 -4.10 0.15
C LEU A 181 -0.56 -5.58 0.39
N LYS A 182 -1.65 -5.88 1.09
CA LYS A 182 -2.10 -7.26 1.35
C LYS A 182 -2.41 -8.02 0.06
N SER A 183 -2.93 -7.35 -0.96
CA SER A 183 -3.31 -7.97 -2.24
C SER A 183 -2.13 -8.24 -3.17
N ARG A 184 -0.91 -7.79 -2.87
CA ARG A 184 0.26 -8.01 -3.73
C ARG A 184 0.90 -9.37 -3.46
N PRO A 185 0.87 -10.33 -4.41
CA PRO A 185 1.35 -11.70 -4.22
C PRO A 185 2.88 -11.79 -4.06
N ASP A 186 3.62 -10.79 -4.57
CA ASP A 186 5.08 -10.73 -4.52
C ASP A 186 5.62 -10.35 -3.12
N LEU A 187 4.73 -9.91 -2.21
CA LEU A 187 5.07 -9.60 -0.82
C LEU A 187 4.97 -10.86 0.03
N ALA A 188 6.07 -11.60 0.07
CA ALA A 188 6.23 -12.74 0.96
C ALA A 188 5.92 -12.36 2.42
N LEU A 189 5.30 -13.27 3.18
CA LEU A 189 4.90 -13.15 4.59
C LEU A 189 5.96 -12.48 5.52
N ARG A 190 7.25 -12.59 5.18
CA ARG A 190 8.37 -11.95 5.90
C ARG A 190 8.30 -10.42 5.91
N HIS A 191 7.80 -9.80 4.84
CA HIS A 191 7.75 -8.34 4.73
C HIS A 191 6.55 -7.77 5.49
N ILE A 192 5.39 -8.45 5.48
CA ILE A 192 4.20 -8.10 6.28
C ILE A 192 4.53 -8.02 7.78
N GLY A 193 5.43 -8.87 8.28
CA GLY A 193 5.93 -8.78 9.65
C GLY A 193 6.71 -7.49 9.94
N ALA A 194 7.61 -7.09 9.04
CA ALA A 194 8.33 -5.82 9.15
C ALA A 194 7.39 -4.61 8.98
N ILE A 195 6.37 -4.74 8.12
CA ILE A 195 5.33 -3.72 7.92
C ILE A 195 4.59 -3.45 9.24
N LEU A 196 4.27 -4.52 9.95
CA LEU A 196 3.59 -4.47 11.23
C LEU A 196 4.50 -3.97 12.37
N GLU A 197 5.78 -4.36 12.39
CA GLU A 197 6.72 -3.84 13.40
C GLU A 197 6.96 -2.34 13.25
N ALA A 198 7.04 -1.85 12.01
CA ALA A 198 7.18 -0.43 11.73
C ALA A 198 5.90 0.34 12.15
N ALA A 199 4.73 -0.26 11.91
CA ALA A 199 3.44 0.21 12.45
C ALA A 199 3.39 0.30 13.97
N LYS A 200 3.88 -0.74 14.66
CA LYS A 200 4.00 -0.76 16.12
C LYS A 200 4.93 0.34 16.60
N GLN A 201 6.05 0.56 15.92
CA GLN A 201 7.08 1.51 16.36
C GLN A 201 6.64 2.98 16.21
N LYS A 202 5.86 3.30 15.16
CA LYS A 202 5.27 4.62 14.96
C LYS A 202 4.14 4.94 15.95
N ALA A 203 3.25 3.96 16.21
CA ALA A 203 2.24 4.09 17.26
C ALA A 203 2.88 4.29 18.65
N ARG A 204 3.99 3.58 18.93
CA ARG A 204 4.79 3.75 20.15
C ARG A 204 5.41 5.15 20.28
N SER A 205 5.82 5.80 19.19
CA SER A 205 6.41 7.15 19.24
C SER A 205 5.37 8.25 19.41
N GLU A 206 4.23 8.16 18.71
CA GLU A 206 3.17 9.19 18.78
C GLU A 206 2.48 9.24 20.14
N ILE A 207 2.41 8.11 20.85
CA ILE A 207 1.83 8.02 22.20
C ILE A 207 2.84 8.46 23.28
N ARG A 208 4.13 8.29 23.04
CA ARG A 208 5.21 8.72 23.95
C ARG A 208 5.26 10.25 24.11
N ASP A 209 4.92 10.99 23.06
CA ASP A 209 4.85 12.46 23.11
C ASP A 209 3.62 13.00 23.85
N LEU A 210 2.63 12.13 24.16
CA LEU A 210 1.36 12.53 24.74
C LEU A 210 1.24 12.28 26.25
N THR A 211 1.98 11.35 26.87
CA THR A 211 1.90 11.10 28.34
C THR A 211 3.07 10.26 28.91
N ASP A 212 3.55 10.60 30.11
CA ASP A 212 4.61 9.89 30.87
C ASP A 212 4.21 8.54 31.51
N GLN A 213 3.04 7.96 31.17
CA GLN A 213 2.53 6.71 31.78
C GLN A 213 2.71 5.51 30.83
N ILE A 214 3.97 5.08 30.67
CA ILE A 214 4.44 4.21 29.59
C ILE A 214 4.09 2.70 29.78
N GLU A 215 3.97 2.19 31.01
CA GLU A 215 3.96 0.72 31.22
C GLU A 215 2.59 0.03 31.04
N LEU A 216 1.48 0.75 31.21
CA LEU A 216 0.12 0.17 31.16
C LEU A 216 -0.48 0.15 29.75
N ILE A 217 0.12 0.88 28.81
CA ILE A 217 -0.38 1.08 27.43
C ILE A 217 0.38 0.20 26.43
N ASP A 218 1.70 0.02 26.58
CA ASP A 218 2.54 -0.81 25.70
C ASP A 218 2.06 -2.28 25.66
N HIS A 219 1.65 -2.86 26.79
CA HIS A 219 1.18 -4.24 26.87
C HIS A 219 -0.27 -4.44 26.37
N ALA A 220 -1.00 -3.36 26.08
CA ALA A 220 -2.39 -3.40 25.62
C ALA A 220 -2.50 -3.50 24.08
N ILE A 221 -1.54 -2.92 23.36
CA ILE A 221 -1.44 -2.98 21.89
C ILE A 221 -0.81 -4.31 21.46
N ASP A 222 0.23 -4.76 22.15
CA ASP A 222 0.97 -5.98 21.78
C ASP A 222 0.10 -7.25 21.80
N VAL A 223 -0.80 -7.42 22.78
CA VAL A 223 -1.56 -8.67 22.93
C VAL A 223 -2.89 -8.68 22.14
N GLY A 224 -3.49 -7.50 21.93
CA GLY A 224 -4.68 -7.36 21.08
C GLY A 224 -4.36 -7.47 19.59
N ALA A 225 -3.25 -6.86 19.15
CA ALA A 225 -2.79 -6.95 17.77
C ALA A 225 -2.17 -8.32 17.45
N ALA A 226 -1.42 -8.94 18.36
CA ALA A 226 -0.87 -10.29 18.14
C ALA A 226 -1.96 -11.37 18.02
N ALA A 227 -3.07 -11.25 18.77
CA ALA A 227 -4.24 -12.11 18.63
C ALA A 227 -4.89 -11.98 17.25
N VAL A 228 -5.05 -10.75 16.77
CA VAL A 228 -5.58 -10.42 15.43
C VAL A 228 -4.63 -10.86 14.30
N MET A 229 -3.33 -10.96 14.58
CA MET A 229 -2.27 -11.39 13.65
C MET A 229 -2.21 -12.90 13.38
N ILE A 230 -2.74 -13.74 14.27
CA ILE A 230 -2.66 -15.20 14.12
C ILE A 230 -3.87 -15.75 13.34
N ASN A 231 -5.02 -15.08 13.39
CA ASN A 231 -6.21 -15.53 12.66
C ASN A 231 -7.04 -14.38 12.04
N PRO A 232 -6.94 -14.13 10.72
CA PRO A 232 -7.72 -13.09 10.05
C PRO A 232 -9.24 -13.28 10.16
N ALA A 233 -9.72 -14.48 10.51
CA ALA A 233 -11.13 -14.73 10.80
C ALA A 233 -11.67 -13.86 11.95
N ILE A 234 -10.82 -13.40 12.88
CA ILE A 234 -11.20 -12.50 13.98
C ILE A 234 -11.60 -11.10 13.47
N LEU A 235 -10.98 -10.63 12.39
CA LEU A 235 -11.35 -9.37 11.73
C LEU A 235 -12.61 -9.52 10.86
N GLU A 236 -12.77 -10.67 10.20
CA GLU A 236 -13.95 -10.98 9.38
C GLU A 236 -15.24 -11.05 10.22
N MET A 237 -15.15 -11.33 11.52
CA MET A 237 -16.31 -11.33 12.45
C MET A 237 -17.02 -9.98 12.55
N ALA A 238 -16.30 -8.86 12.43
CA ALA A 238 -16.90 -7.53 12.60
C ALA A 238 -17.31 -6.86 11.27
N ASP A 239 -16.88 -7.41 10.12
CA ASP A 239 -17.23 -6.88 8.81
C ASP A 239 -18.57 -7.45 8.28
N TYR A 240 -19.18 -8.41 8.99
CA TYR A 240 -20.47 -9.01 8.62
C TYR A 240 -21.64 -8.32 9.34
N VAL A 241 -22.17 -7.26 8.74
CA VAL A 241 -23.45 -6.64 9.14
C VAL A 241 -24.44 -6.78 7.98
N LYS A 242 -25.08 -7.95 7.89
CA LYS A 242 -26.39 -8.08 7.24
C LYS A 242 -27.39 -8.50 8.32
N PRO A 243 -28.34 -7.63 8.71
CA PRO A 243 -29.42 -8.02 9.58
C PRO A 243 -30.36 -8.94 8.80
N GLU A 244 -30.33 -10.25 9.07
CA GLU A 244 -31.51 -11.07 8.80
C GLU A 244 -32.57 -10.81 9.88
N SER A 245 -33.82 -10.96 9.47
CA SER A 245 -35.04 -10.59 10.19
C SER A 245 -35.06 -11.11 11.63
N ALA A 246 -35.53 -10.23 12.52
CA ALA A 246 -35.64 -10.39 13.95
C ALA A 246 -36.70 -11.42 14.40
N ASP A 247 -36.61 -12.67 13.95
CA ASP A 247 -37.72 -13.63 14.14
C ASP A 247 -37.58 -14.63 15.28
N GLU A 248 -36.48 -14.67 16.04
CA GLU A 248 -36.46 -15.46 17.29
C GLU A 248 -35.68 -14.73 18.37
N ALA A 249 -36.26 -13.67 18.94
CA ALA A 249 -35.71 -13.01 20.12
C ALA A 249 -35.78 -13.95 21.34
N PHE A 250 -34.77 -14.82 21.49
CA PHE A 250 -34.53 -15.58 22.72
C PHE A 250 -34.20 -14.63 23.88
N HIS A 251 -35.23 -14.24 24.62
CA HIS A 251 -35.10 -13.32 25.74
C HIS A 251 -34.71 -14.08 27.01
N PHE A 252 -33.49 -13.82 27.48
CA PHE A 252 -33.09 -14.23 28.82
C PHE A 252 -33.58 -13.19 29.83
N SER A 253 -34.36 -13.62 30.82
CA SER A 253 -34.85 -12.76 31.91
C SER A 253 -33.75 -12.34 32.88
N ARG A 254 -32.64 -13.10 32.91
CA ARG A 254 -31.40 -12.79 33.62
C ARG A 254 -30.21 -13.32 32.82
N ALA A 255 -29.01 -12.79 33.06
CA ALA A 255 -27.79 -13.34 32.48
C ALA A 255 -27.67 -14.85 32.78
N PRO A 256 -27.57 -15.72 31.76
CA PRO A 256 -27.49 -17.17 31.95
C PRO A 256 -26.17 -17.55 32.61
N ARG A 257 -26.20 -18.58 33.48
CA ARG A 257 -24.97 -19.09 34.12
C ARG A 257 -24.24 -20.03 33.17
N GLU A 258 -22.92 -20.16 33.34
CA GLU A 258 -22.09 -21.06 32.52
C GLU A 258 -22.65 -22.50 32.48
N ALA A 259 -23.06 -23.04 33.63
CA ALA A 259 -23.65 -24.38 33.72
C ALA A 259 -24.94 -24.53 32.89
N GLU A 260 -25.74 -23.48 32.75
CA GLU A 260 -26.97 -23.48 31.95
C GLU A 260 -26.63 -23.50 30.45
N VAL A 261 -25.60 -22.76 30.04
CA VAL A 261 -25.10 -22.78 28.65
C VAL A 261 -24.53 -24.15 28.29
N VAL A 262 -23.74 -24.76 29.19
CA VAL A 262 -23.17 -26.09 29.00
C VAL A 262 -24.27 -27.15 28.92
N ALA A 263 -25.32 -27.04 29.74
CA ALA A 263 -26.48 -27.92 29.65
C ALA A 263 -27.14 -27.84 28.27
N LEU A 264 -27.35 -26.63 27.72
CA LEU A 264 -27.92 -26.46 26.37
C LEU A 264 -27.07 -27.16 25.30
N ILE A 265 -25.74 -27.06 25.39
CA ILE A 265 -24.81 -27.72 24.47
C ILE A 265 -24.97 -29.25 24.55
N HIS A 266 -25.01 -29.83 25.76
CA HIS A 266 -25.16 -31.27 25.94
C HIS A 266 -26.51 -31.82 25.46
N HIS A 267 -27.58 -31.01 25.50
CA HIS A 267 -28.89 -31.37 24.97
C HIS A 267 -29.01 -31.12 23.46
N GLY A 268 -27.93 -30.77 22.76
CA GLY A 268 -27.93 -30.50 21.32
C GLY A 268 -28.57 -29.17 20.91
N ARG A 269 -28.95 -28.31 21.88
CA ARG A 269 -29.58 -27.00 21.65
C ARG A 269 -28.51 -25.92 21.41
N VAL A 270 -27.65 -26.13 20.41
CA VAL A 270 -26.46 -25.29 20.16
C VAL A 270 -26.84 -23.86 19.82
N ASN A 271 -27.89 -23.63 19.04
CA ASN A 271 -28.33 -22.27 18.66
C ASN A 271 -28.72 -21.42 19.88
N GLU A 272 -29.34 -22.04 20.89
CA GLU A 272 -29.70 -21.36 22.14
C GLU A 272 -28.48 -21.10 23.03
N ALA A 273 -27.52 -22.03 23.03
CA ALA A 273 -26.23 -21.81 23.69
C ALA A 273 -25.47 -20.62 23.06
N LEU A 274 -25.45 -20.52 21.73
CA LEU A 274 -24.83 -19.38 21.03
C LEU A 274 -25.56 -18.06 21.31
N ALA A 275 -26.90 -18.08 21.42
CA ALA A 275 -27.67 -16.92 21.83
C ALA A 275 -27.35 -16.48 23.27
N ALA A 276 -27.16 -17.43 24.19
CA ALA A 276 -26.73 -17.16 25.56
C ALA A 276 -25.32 -16.55 25.59
N ILE A 277 -24.39 -17.11 24.82
CA ILE A 277 -23.00 -16.61 24.69
C ILE A 277 -23.00 -15.18 24.13
N ALA A 278 -23.79 -14.91 23.10
CA ALA A 278 -23.92 -13.57 22.52
C ALA A 278 -24.43 -12.54 23.53
N HIS A 279 -25.45 -12.92 24.32
CA HIS A 279 -25.98 -12.07 25.38
C HIS A 279 -24.93 -11.78 26.46
N LEU A 280 -24.17 -12.80 26.90
CA LEU A 280 -23.10 -12.63 27.89
C LEU A 280 -21.92 -11.79 27.36
N ALA A 281 -21.61 -11.91 26.07
CA ALA A 281 -20.52 -11.18 25.42
C ALA A 281 -20.90 -9.74 25.01
N GLY A 282 -22.18 -9.39 25.04
CA GLY A 282 -22.67 -8.10 24.54
C GLY A 282 -22.53 -7.96 23.02
N LEU A 283 -22.59 -9.06 22.27
CA LEU A 283 -22.43 -9.08 20.83
C LEU A 283 -23.73 -9.42 20.10
N PRO A 284 -23.87 -9.01 18.82
CA PRO A 284 -24.91 -9.55 17.95
C PRO A 284 -24.82 -11.07 17.85
N ARG A 285 -25.95 -11.76 17.88
CA ARG A 285 -25.99 -13.24 17.79
C ARG A 285 -25.33 -13.77 16.54
N GLU A 286 -25.47 -13.05 15.44
CA GLU A 286 -24.93 -13.50 14.16
C GLU A 286 -23.40 -13.39 14.10
N THR A 287 -22.82 -12.43 14.81
CA THR A 287 -21.37 -12.38 15.05
C THR A 287 -20.89 -13.66 15.75
N VAL A 288 -21.63 -14.13 16.76
CA VAL A 288 -21.30 -15.36 17.49
C VAL A 288 -21.57 -16.63 16.67
N LYS A 289 -22.66 -16.67 15.88
CA LYS A 289 -22.91 -17.79 14.95
C LYS A 289 -21.86 -17.87 13.86
N HIS A 290 -21.43 -16.74 13.29
CA HIS A 290 -20.35 -16.69 12.32
C HIS A 290 -19.02 -17.14 12.94
N ALA A 291 -18.71 -16.68 14.16
CA ALA A 291 -17.54 -17.15 14.92
C ALA A 291 -17.57 -18.67 15.14
N PHE A 292 -18.73 -19.22 15.47
CA PHE A 292 -18.92 -20.65 15.64
C PHE A 292 -18.86 -21.40 14.31
N GLY A 293 -19.32 -20.82 13.20
CA GLY A 293 -19.31 -21.40 11.86
C GLY A 293 -17.94 -21.38 11.18
N SER A 294 -17.04 -20.48 11.60
CA SER A 294 -15.68 -20.34 11.07
C SER A 294 -14.92 -21.68 10.98
N PRO A 295 -14.12 -21.92 9.93
CA PRO A 295 -13.24 -23.09 9.83
C PRO A 295 -12.27 -23.22 11.01
N HIS A 296 -11.87 -22.08 11.58
CA HIS A 296 -10.98 -22.02 12.75
C HIS A 296 -11.76 -21.79 14.04
N PHE A 297 -11.27 -22.35 15.15
CA PHE A 297 -11.90 -22.21 16.48
C PHE A 297 -11.53 -20.93 17.22
N ASP A 298 -10.52 -20.18 16.76
CA ASP A 298 -10.03 -18.97 17.44
C ASP A 298 -11.13 -17.91 17.64
N PRO A 299 -11.95 -17.55 16.64
CA PRO A 299 -13.07 -16.62 16.80
C PRO A 299 -13.96 -16.90 18.03
N ILE A 300 -14.42 -18.14 18.17
CA ILE A 300 -15.30 -18.54 19.27
C ILE A 300 -14.52 -18.73 20.59
N LEU A 301 -13.24 -19.08 20.52
CA LEU A 301 -12.34 -19.11 21.68
C LEU A 301 -12.19 -17.73 22.33
N PHE A 302 -11.99 -16.67 21.54
CA PHE A 302 -11.86 -15.30 22.06
C PHE A 302 -13.14 -14.84 22.77
N ILE A 303 -14.31 -15.16 22.20
CA ILE A 303 -15.60 -14.84 22.83
C ILE A 303 -15.74 -15.58 24.16
N MET A 304 -15.56 -16.90 24.15
CA MET A 304 -15.72 -17.77 25.33
C MET A 304 -14.74 -17.39 26.44
N ARG A 305 -13.50 -17.04 26.08
CA ARG A 305 -12.51 -16.59 27.05
C ARG A 305 -12.87 -15.23 27.64
N ALA A 306 -13.42 -14.30 26.86
CA ALA A 306 -13.77 -12.95 27.34
C ALA A 306 -14.90 -12.94 28.38
N ILE A 307 -15.86 -13.86 28.23
CA ILE A 307 -16.94 -14.10 29.20
C ILE A 307 -16.52 -15.02 30.36
N ASP A 308 -15.23 -15.37 30.43
CA ASP A 308 -14.59 -16.17 31.48
C ASP A 308 -15.10 -17.61 31.62
N PHE A 309 -15.47 -18.24 30.51
CA PHE A 309 -15.84 -19.65 30.52
C PHE A 309 -14.60 -20.55 30.65
N GLN A 310 -14.78 -21.69 31.30
CA GLN A 310 -13.73 -22.68 31.55
C GLN A 310 -13.43 -23.55 30.32
N TRP A 311 -12.27 -24.23 30.35
CA TRP A 311 -11.85 -25.15 29.29
C TRP A 311 -12.88 -26.24 29.00
N SER A 312 -13.49 -26.81 30.05
CA SER A 312 -14.53 -27.83 29.92
C SER A 312 -15.73 -27.34 29.09
N SER A 313 -16.14 -26.09 29.31
CA SER A 313 -17.27 -25.46 28.63
C SER A 313 -16.95 -25.16 27.16
N PHE A 314 -15.74 -24.66 26.90
CA PHE A 314 -15.23 -24.46 25.54
C PHE A 314 -15.09 -25.79 24.78
N LEU A 315 -14.58 -26.83 25.44
CA LEU A 315 -14.43 -28.15 24.86
C LEU A 315 -15.80 -28.77 24.50
N SER A 316 -16.80 -28.62 25.35
CA SER A 316 -18.18 -29.07 25.04
C SER A 316 -18.72 -28.40 23.78
N LEU A 317 -18.51 -27.08 23.64
CA LEU A 317 -18.93 -26.33 22.45
C LEU A 317 -18.18 -26.77 21.20
N LEU A 318 -16.87 -27.04 21.32
CA LEU A 318 -16.03 -27.47 20.20
C LEU A 318 -16.38 -28.89 19.74
N LYS A 319 -16.73 -29.80 20.67
CA LYS A 319 -17.28 -31.12 20.33
C LYS A 319 -18.60 -31.01 19.59
N ALA A 320 -19.50 -30.13 20.04
CA ALA A 320 -20.77 -29.88 19.36
C ALA A 320 -20.55 -29.36 17.93
N LYS A 321 -19.54 -28.49 17.71
CA LYS A 321 -19.14 -28.02 16.36
C LYS A 321 -18.68 -29.16 15.44
N ASN A 322 -18.04 -30.18 15.98
CA ASN A 322 -17.39 -31.26 15.20
C ASN A 322 -18.18 -32.58 15.21
N GLY A 323 -19.51 -32.52 15.42
CA GLY A 323 -20.36 -33.72 15.36
C GLY A 323 -20.21 -34.67 16.55
N GLY A 324 -19.78 -34.16 17.71
CA GLY A 324 -19.72 -34.89 18.98
C GLY A 324 -18.35 -35.47 19.35
N SER A 325 -17.40 -35.49 18.41
CA SER A 325 -16.03 -35.97 18.65
C SER A 325 -14.98 -34.98 18.12
N LEU A 326 -13.78 -35.00 18.69
CA LEU A 326 -12.64 -34.17 18.29
C LEU A 326 -11.43 -35.06 18.01
N SER A 327 -10.69 -34.73 16.95
CA SER A 327 -9.40 -35.35 16.71
C SER A 327 -8.39 -34.94 17.80
N GLN A 328 -7.44 -35.83 18.10
CA GLN A 328 -6.42 -35.57 19.12
C GLN A 328 -5.60 -34.31 18.81
N ALA A 329 -5.21 -34.13 17.54
CA ALA A 329 -4.46 -32.95 17.11
C ALA A 329 -5.24 -31.64 17.31
N LEU A 330 -6.56 -31.63 17.03
CA LEU A 330 -7.40 -30.46 17.24
C LEU A 330 -7.62 -30.19 18.73
N HIS A 331 -7.80 -31.24 19.53
CA HIS A 331 -7.91 -31.14 20.98
C HIS A 331 -6.66 -30.47 21.59
N ASP A 332 -5.47 -30.96 21.24
CA ASP A 332 -4.20 -30.49 21.82
C ASP A 332 -3.87 -29.05 21.37
N SER A 333 -4.19 -28.72 20.12
CA SER A 333 -4.09 -27.36 19.58
C SER A 333 -5.04 -26.39 20.30
N ALA A 334 -6.30 -26.78 20.48
CA ALA A 334 -7.30 -25.98 21.17
C ALA A 334 -6.97 -25.80 22.67
N PHE A 335 -6.48 -26.86 23.33
CA PHE A 335 -6.07 -26.83 24.74
C PHE A 335 -4.93 -25.85 24.95
N SER A 336 -3.88 -25.97 24.14
CA SER A 336 -2.72 -25.08 24.19
C SER A 336 -3.13 -23.61 23.95
N SER A 337 -3.99 -23.37 22.96
CA SER A 337 -4.47 -22.02 22.62
C SER A 337 -5.34 -21.40 23.71
N PHE A 338 -6.22 -22.20 24.33
CA PHE A 338 -7.09 -21.74 25.41
C PHE A 338 -6.29 -21.32 26.65
N HIS A 339 -5.28 -22.11 27.03
CA HIS A 339 -4.44 -21.81 28.19
C HIS A 339 -3.43 -20.68 27.92
N ALA A 340 -3.00 -20.51 26.67
CA ALA A 340 -2.19 -19.37 26.26
C ALA A 340 -2.98 -18.05 26.25
N LEU A 341 -4.29 -18.09 26.02
CA LEU A 341 -5.12 -16.90 25.95
C LEU A 341 -5.55 -16.40 27.33
N SER A 342 -5.07 -15.21 27.71
CA SER A 342 -5.48 -14.57 28.97
C SER A 342 -6.90 -13.98 28.91
N LEU A 343 -7.61 -13.96 30.04
CA LEU A 343 -8.92 -13.32 30.19
C LEU A 343 -8.88 -11.83 29.80
N SER A 344 -7.83 -11.14 30.23
CA SER A 344 -7.66 -9.71 29.98
C SER A 344 -7.48 -9.40 28.49
N THR A 345 -6.74 -10.25 27.78
CA THR A 345 -6.53 -10.19 26.33
C THR A 345 -7.85 -10.37 25.60
N ALA A 346 -8.58 -11.43 25.94
CA ALA A 346 -9.84 -11.76 25.29
C ALA A 346 -10.84 -10.59 25.43
N ARG A 347 -11.02 -10.05 26.64
CA ARG A 347 -11.90 -8.90 26.89
C ARG A 347 -11.50 -7.65 26.11
N ARG A 348 -10.20 -7.39 25.96
CA ARG A 348 -9.69 -6.24 25.19
C ARG A 348 -10.01 -6.37 23.70
N VAL A 349 -9.81 -7.54 23.11
CA VAL A 349 -10.17 -7.82 21.71
C VAL A 349 -11.68 -7.67 21.49
N MET A 350 -12.51 -8.17 22.40
CA MET A 350 -13.97 -8.05 22.27
C MET A 350 -14.46 -6.59 22.35
N ARG A 351 -13.82 -5.75 23.17
CA ARG A 351 -14.14 -4.31 23.25
C ARG A 351 -13.83 -3.59 21.94
N PHE A 352 -12.69 -3.90 21.32
CA PHE A 352 -12.32 -3.35 20.01
C PHE A 352 -13.33 -3.75 18.92
N ILE A 353 -13.73 -5.02 18.88
CA ILE A 353 -14.73 -5.52 17.93
C ILE A 353 -16.09 -4.84 18.15
N SER A 354 -16.54 -4.73 19.40
CA SER A 354 -17.83 -4.10 19.74
C SER A 354 -17.88 -2.61 19.38
N ALA A 355 -16.76 -1.89 19.57
CA ALA A 355 -16.65 -0.49 19.17
C ALA A 355 -16.73 -0.30 17.65
N ARG A 356 -16.22 -1.26 16.88
CA ARG A 356 -16.24 -1.24 15.40
C ARG A 356 -17.60 -1.59 14.81
N THR A 357 -18.39 -2.42 15.47
CA THR A 357 -19.76 -2.74 15.02
C THR A 357 -20.81 -1.69 15.41
N ALA A 358 -20.46 -0.78 16.32
CA ALA A 358 -21.35 0.30 16.78
C ALA A 358 -21.20 1.62 16.01
N ALA A 359 -20.12 1.76 15.22
CA ALA A 359 -19.84 2.87 14.32
C ALA A 359 -20.32 2.52 12.90
#